data_AF-U6L368-F1
#
_entry.id   AF-U6L368-F1
#
_cell.length_a   1.000
_cell.length_b   1.000
_cell.length_c   1.000
_cell.angle_alpha   90.00
_cell.angle_beta   90.00
_cell.angle_gamma   90.00
#
_symmetry.space_group_name_H-M   'P 1'
#
loop_
_entity.id
_entity.type
_entity.pdbx_description
1 polymer ?
#
loop_
_entity_poly.entity_id
_entity_poly.type
_entity_poly.pdbx_seq_one_letter_code
_entity_poly.pdbx_strand_id
1 'polypeptide(L)'
;FYSKVFLSLAGPAVRRPRPSRSNSSSSSSSSSNAPSWCRPLGGVAGLVSLIATSPYSVPKWLPETITALALYANSTQPDNIRREVEKCLQEFFRTHQEGWDFSHRAAFTDDQLDALDTYKGRPTYFA
;
A
#
# COMPACT_ATOMS: atom_id res chain seq x y z
N PHE A 1 10.05 7.79 6.60
CA PHE A 1 9.44 9.11 6.93
C PHE A 1 8.13 9.31 6.17
N TYR A 2 8.13 9.19 4.84
CA TYR A 2 6.92 9.28 4.01
C TYR A 2 5.89 8.17 4.27
N SER A 3 6.35 6.96 4.58
CA SER A 3 5.55 5.83 5.07
C SER A 3 4.66 6.18 6.26
N LYS A 4 5.19 6.89 7.26
CA LYS A 4 4.45 7.29 8.47
C LYS A 4 3.42 8.39 8.19
N VAL A 5 3.76 9.36 7.33
CA VAL A 5 2.84 10.42 6.91
C VAL A 5 1.67 9.82 6.13
N PHE A 6 1.95 8.87 5.23
CA PHE A 6 0.93 8.13 4.50
C PHE A 6 -0.01 7.35 5.43
N LEU A 7 0.51 6.58 6.38
CA LEU A 7 -0.32 5.84 7.34
C LEU A 7 -1.17 6.78 8.21
N SER A 8 -0.65 7.98 8.51
CA SER A 8 -1.40 9.02 9.20
C SER A 8 -2.49 9.66 8.34
N LEU A 9 -2.27 9.81 7.03
CA LEU A 9 -3.20 10.46 6.09
C LEU A 9 -4.28 9.49 5.58
N ALA A 10 -3.90 8.22 5.38
CA ALA A 10 -4.76 7.16 4.89
C ALA A 10 -5.67 6.61 5.99
N GLY A 11 -5.32 6.84 7.26
CA GLY A 11 -6.07 6.35 8.42
C GLY A 11 -5.79 4.88 8.72
N PRO A 12 -6.18 4.41 9.92
CA PRO A 12 -6.03 3.00 10.28
C PRO A 12 -6.85 2.14 9.32
N ALA A 13 -6.27 1.03 8.86
CA ALA A 13 -6.99 0.05 8.07
C ALA A 13 -8.29 -0.33 8.78
N VAL A 14 -9.42 -0.15 8.10
CA VAL A 14 -10.75 -0.39 8.66
C VAL A 14 -10.84 -1.86 9.07
N ARG A 15 -10.62 -2.13 10.35
CA ARG A 15 -10.90 -3.44 10.94
C ARG A 15 -12.42 -3.57 10.95
N ARG A 16 -13.00 -4.31 10.01
CA ARG A 16 -14.40 -4.73 10.14
C ARG A 16 -14.52 -5.48 11.48
N PRO A 17 -15.47 -5.11 12.35
CA PRO A 17 -15.74 -5.92 13.53
C PRO A 17 -16.15 -7.31 13.06
N ARG A 18 -15.47 -8.33 13.60
CA ARG A 18 -15.84 -9.74 13.46
C ARG A 18 -17.30 -9.88 13.94
N PRO A 19 -18.20 -10.58 13.23
CA PRO A 19 -19.56 -10.78 13.70
C PRO A 19 -19.51 -11.71 14.94
N SER A 20 -19.43 -11.11 16.11
CA SER A 20 -19.56 -11.79 17.40
C SER A 20 -21.05 -11.90 17.72
N ARG A 21 -21.53 -13.14 17.74
CA ARG A 21 -22.89 -13.49 18.11
C ARG A 21 -22.95 -13.59 19.64
N SER A 22 -23.36 -12.53 20.35
CA SER A 22 -24.01 -12.62 21.69
C SER A 22 -24.32 -11.26 22.34
N ASN A 23 -25.60 -11.13 22.71
CA ASN A 23 -26.24 -10.48 23.86
C ASN A 23 -25.63 -9.24 24.57
N SER A 24 -26.40 -8.15 24.53
CA SER A 24 -26.68 -7.14 25.57
C SER A 24 -25.59 -6.73 26.58
N SER A 25 -25.02 -5.53 26.41
CA SER A 25 -25.04 -4.40 27.38
C SER A 25 -23.96 -3.35 27.06
N SER A 26 -24.34 -2.08 27.21
CA SER A 26 -23.51 -0.92 27.56
C SER A 26 -22.11 -0.79 26.93
N SER A 27 -21.96 0.06 25.92
CA SER A 27 -20.84 1.02 25.85
C SER A 27 -21.04 1.95 24.66
N SER A 28 -21.07 3.23 24.98
CA SER A 28 -21.05 4.38 24.08
C SER A 28 -20.22 4.06 22.84
N SER A 29 -20.90 4.02 21.70
CA SER A 29 -20.31 3.88 20.39
C SER A 29 -19.30 5.01 20.19
N SER A 30 -18.03 4.73 20.45
CA SER A 30 -16.92 5.55 19.97
C SER A 30 -16.96 5.44 18.45
N SER A 31 -17.83 6.26 17.84
CA SER A 31 -17.82 6.52 16.42
C SER A 31 -16.39 6.92 16.11
N SER A 32 -15.67 6.03 15.45
CA SER A 32 -14.41 6.32 14.81
C SER A 32 -14.72 7.36 13.73
N ASN A 33 -14.81 8.63 14.15
CA ASN A 33 -14.82 9.80 13.30
C ASN A 33 -13.43 9.86 12.67
N ALA A 34 -13.18 9.02 11.67
CA ALA A 34 -12.14 9.30 10.71
C ALA A 34 -12.50 10.66 10.12
N PRO A 35 -11.63 11.69 10.25
CA PRO A 35 -11.94 13.00 9.75
C PRO A 35 -12.31 12.95 8.26
N SER A 36 -13.24 13.80 7.83
CA SER A 36 -13.69 13.92 6.44
C SER A 36 -12.60 14.25 5.41
N TRP A 37 -11.37 14.53 5.87
CA TRP A 37 -10.17 14.76 5.07
C TRP A 37 -9.27 13.54 4.91
N CYS A 38 -9.54 12.43 5.60
CA CYS A 38 -8.86 11.15 5.37
C CYS A 38 -9.37 10.57 4.04
N ARG A 39 -8.78 11.03 2.93
CA ARG A 39 -8.95 10.46 1.60
C ARG A 39 -7.80 9.49 1.36
N PRO A 40 -7.92 8.20 1.76
CA PRO A 40 -6.84 7.23 1.59
C PRO A 40 -6.37 7.13 0.12
N LEU A 41 -7.29 7.34 -0.83
CA LEU A 41 -6.95 7.40 -2.24
C LEU A 41 -6.03 8.59 -2.60
N GLY A 42 -6.17 9.74 -1.94
CA GLY A 42 -5.28 10.90 -2.14
C GLY A 42 -3.87 10.66 -1.57
N GLY A 43 -3.77 10.02 -0.40
CA GLY A 43 -2.49 9.61 0.17
C GLY A 43 -1.78 8.55 -0.68
N VAL A 44 -2.52 7.56 -1.16
CA VAL A 44 -2.00 6.53 -2.07
C VAL A 44 -1.53 7.17 -3.37
N ALA A 45 -2.36 7.98 -4.04
CA ALA A 45 -2.01 8.62 -5.30
C ALA A 45 -0.75 9.49 -5.17
N GLY A 46 -0.58 10.23 -4.07
CA GLY A 46 0.63 11.00 -3.81
C GLY A 46 1.89 10.15 -3.72
N LEU A 47 1.83 9.01 -3.02
CA LEU A 47 2.97 8.07 -2.98
C LEU A 47 3.23 7.40 -4.33
N VAL A 48 2.17 7.06 -5.07
CA VAL A 48 2.27 6.49 -6.42
C VAL A 48 3.01 7.45 -7.35
N SER A 49 2.62 8.72 -7.37
CA SER A 49 3.31 9.75 -8.15
C SER A 49 4.76 9.93 -7.71
N LEU A 50 5.04 9.87 -6.40
CA LEU A 50 6.41 9.96 -5.89
C LEU A 50 7.30 8.81 -6.38
N ILE A 51 6.79 7.58 -6.36
CA ILE A 51 7.48 6.40 -6.90
C ILE A 51 7.72 6.57 -8.40
N ALA A 52 6.69 7.01 -9.15
CA ALA A 52 6.77 7.22 -10.59
C ALA A 52 7.76 8.32 -11.01
N THR A 53 8.15 9.22 -10.09
CA THR A 53 9.13 10.28 -10.37
C THR A 53 10.57 9.73 -10.47
N SER A 54 10.83 8.52 -9.98
CA SER A 54 12.15 7.87 -10.02
C SER A 54 12.10 6.53 -10.76
N PRO A 55 11.99 6.52 -12.11
CA PRO A 55 11.76 5.30 -12.90
C PRO A 55 12.98 4.38 -13.08
N TYR A 56 14.21 4.85 -12.80
CA TYR A 56 15.45 4.09 -13.06
C TYR A 56 16.37 3.98 -11.84
N SER A 57 15.91 4.38 -10.67
CA SER A 57 16.74 4.42 -9.47
C SER A 57 15.92 4.12 -8.25
N VAL A 58 16.49 3.28 -7.37
CA VAL A 58 15.89 2.89 -6.10
C VAL A 58 16.63 3.65 -4.98
N PRO A 59 16.19 4.86 -4.62
CA PRO A 59 16.74 5.58 -3.49
C PRO A 59 16.38 4.86 -2.18
N LYS A 60 17.16 5.11 -1.11
CA LYS A 60 17.05 4.41 0.18
C LYS A 60 15.66 4.47 0.84
N TRP A 61 14.82 5.44 0.49
CA TRP A 61 13.45 5.58 1.01
C TRP A 61 12.41 4.78 0.22
N LEU A 62 12.74 4.32 -1.00
CA LEU A 62 11.81 3.67 -1.91
C LEU A 62 11.39 2.26 -1.42
N PRO A 63 12.32 1.39 -0.97
CA PRO A 63 11.96 0.05 -0.49
C PRO A 63 10.97 0.08 0.68
N GLU A 64 11.21 0.93 1.67
CA GLU A 64 10.33 1.09 2.82
C GLU A 64 8.93 1.59 2.41
N THR A 65 8.88 2.52 1.44
CA THR A 65 7.63 3.15 1.00
C THR A 65 6.78 2.19 0.16
N ILE A 66 7.41 1.44 -0.76
CA ILE A 66 6.71 0.53 -1.65
C ILE A 66 6.21 -0.72 -0.90
N THR A 67 6.98 -1.22 0.07
CA THR A 67 6.51 -2.29 0.97
C THR A 67 5.34 -1.82 1.83
N ALA A 68 5.39 -0.59 2.37
CA ALA A 68 4.26 -0.05 3.13
C ALA A 68 2.98 0.05 2.28
N LEU A 69 3.11 0.43 1.01
CA LEU A 69 2.01 0.43 0.03
C LEU A 69 1.46 -0.98 -0.23
N ALA A 70 2.33 -1.96 -0.45
CA ALA A 70 1.95 -3.36 -0.64
C ALA A 70 1.18 -3.92 0.57
N LEU A 71 1.69 -3.70 1.79
CA LEU A 71 1.01 -4.09 3.03
C LEU A 71 -0.34 -3.37 3.21
N TYR A 72 -0.40 -2.10 2.79
CA TYR A 72 -1.64 -1.33 2.83
C TYR A 72 -2.70 -1.89 1.88
N ALA A 73 -2.30 -2.30 0.66
CA ALA A 73 -3.19 -2.93 -0.31
C ALA A 73 -3.67 -4.33 0.13
N ASN A 74 -2.83 -5.08 0.84
CA ASN A 74 -3.20 -6.36 1.46
C ASN A 74 -4.18 -6.23 2.63
N SER A 75 -4.35 -5.02 3.19
CA SER A 75 -5.31 -4.78 4.26
C SER A 75 -6.75 -4.69 3.75
N THR A 76 -7.73 -4.60 4.67
CA THR A 76 -9.16 -4.41 4.32
C THR A 76 -9.40 -2.99 3.80
N GLN A 77 -8.96 -2.74 2.57
CA GLN A 77 -9.14 -1.50 1.82
C GLN A 77 -10.21 -1.67 0.76
N PRO A 78 -10.91 -0.59 0.38
CA PRO A 78 -11.85 -0.64 -0.73
C PRO A 78 -11.12 -0.94 -2.05
N ASP A 79 -11.82 -1.65 -2.94
CA ASP A 79 -11.27 -2.27 -4.15
C ASP A 79 -10.59 -1.26 -5.09
N ASN A 80 -11.14 -0.05 -5.18
CA ASN A 80 -10.58 1.05 -5.98
C ASN A 80 -9.17 1.47 -5.54
N ILE A 81 -8.88 1.45 -4.23
CA ILE A 81 -7.56 1.81 -3.71
C ILE A 81 -6.57 0.68 -3.97
N ARG A 82 -7.01 -0.56 -3.76
CA ARG A 82 -6.19 -1.74 -4.05
C ARG A 82 -5.74 -1.77 -5.51
N ARG A 83 -6.67 -1.55 -6.44
CA ARG A 83 -6.37 -1.48 -7.89
C ARG A 83 -5.34 -0.42 -8.23
N GLU A 84 -5.41 0.77 -7.62
CA GLU A 84 -4.41 1.82 -7.88
C GLU A 84 -3.03 1.48 -7.32
N VAL A 85 -2.96 0.88 -6.13
CA VAL A 85 -1.68 0.40 -5.59
C VAL A 85 -1.10 -0.70 -6.49
N GLU A 86 -1.92 -1.67 -6.90
CA GLU A 86 -1.52 -2.76 -7.79
C GLU A 86 -0.95 -2.24 -9.11
N LYS A 87 -1.62 -1.27 -9.75
CA LYS A 87 -1.12 -0.60 -10.97
C LYS A 87 0.24 0.04 -10.74
N CYS A 88 0.40 0.79 -9.64
CA CYS A 88 1.68 1.43 -9.32
C CYS A 88 2.80 0.41 -9.11
N LEU A 89 2.53 -0.67 -8.38
CA LEU A 89 3.53 -1.72 -8.10
C LEU A 89 3.95 -2.41 -9.40
N GLN A 90 3.00 -2.73 -10.29
CA GLN A 90 3.28 -3.31 -11.59
C GLN A 90 4.12 -2.37 -12.47
N GLU A 91 3.76 -1.09 -12.52
CA GLU A 91 4.50 -0.09 -13.30
C GLU A 91 5.93 0.11 -12.76
N PHE A 92 6.10 0.09 -11.43
CA PHE A 92 7.42 0.09 -10.80
C PHE A 92 8.25 -1.12 -11.22
N PHE A 93 7.70 -2.33 -11.16
CA PHE A 93 8.41 -3.54 -11.58
C PHE A 93 8.73 -3.56 -13.07
N ARG A 94 7.85 -3.01 -13.92
CA ARG A 94 8.06 -2.87 -15.36
C ARG A 94 9.24 -1.95 -15.69
N THR A 95 9.34 -0.82 -15.00
CA THR A 95 10.40 0.18 -15.23
C THR A 95 11.75 -0.24 -14.67
N HIS A 96 11.76 -1.02 -13.58
CA HIS A 96 12.98 -1.49 -12.91
C HIS A 96 13.42 -2.90 -13.33
N GLN A 97 12.78 -3.50 -14.33
CA GLN A 97 13.00 -4.90 -14.73
C GLN A 97 14.46 -5.15 -15.17
N GLU A 98 15.03 -4.26 -15.99
CA GLU A 98 16.39 -4.45 -16.53
C GLU A 98 17.48 -4.32 -15.47
N GLY A 99 17.29 -3.44 -14.48
CA GLY A 99 18.22 -3.25 -13.36
C GLY A 99 17.91 -4.11 -12.13
N TRP A 100 16.86 -4.95 -12.19
CA TRP A 100 16.32 -5.63 -11.01
C TRP A 100 17.33 -6.58 -10.37
N ASP A 101 17.87 -7.48 -11.18
CA ASP A 101 18.76 -8.54 -10.72
C ASP A 101 20.15 -8.00 -10.31
N PHE A 102 20.59 -6.92 -10.96
CA PHE A 102 21.95 -6.40 -10.80
C PHE A 102 22.12 -5.41 -9.65
N SER A 103 21.10 -4.61 -9.31
CA SER A 103 21.27 -3.54 -8.30
C SER A 103 20.04 -3.25 -7.47
N HIS A 104 18.83 -3.39 -8.01
CA HIS A 104 17.63 -3.03 -7.26
C HIS A 104 17.24 -4.08 -6.22
N ARG A 105 17.33 -5.38 -6.54
CA ARG A 105 16.99 -6.47 -5.61
C ARG A 105 17.80 -6.40 -4.30
N ALA A 106 19.07 -6.02 -4.37
CA ALA A 106 19.94 -5.89 -3.20
C ALA A 106 19.54 -4.76 -2.23
N ALA A 107 18.70 -3.81 -2.67
CA ALA A 107 18.19 -2.74 -1.82
C ALA A 107 16.99 -3.17 -0.94
N PHE A 108 16.42 -4.34 -1.20
CA PHE A 108 15.27 -4.89 -0.47
C PHE A 108 15.70 -6.03 0.46
N THR A 109 15.00 -6.17 1.58
CA THR A 109 15.12 -7.37 2.42
C THR A 109 14.24 -8.50 1.89
N ASP A 110 14.55 -9.74 2.28
CA ASP A 110 13.82 -10.93 1.81
C ASP A 110 12.30 -10.85 2.12
N ASP A 111 11.95 -10.39 3.32
CA ASP A 111 10.57 -10.15 3.76
C ASP A 111 9.83 -9.09 2.91
N GLN A 112 10.55 -8.05 2.47
CA GLN A 112 9.99 -7.02 1.58
C GLN A 112 9.76 -7.56 0.18
N LEU A 113 10.66 -8.43 -0.30
CA LEU A 113 10.54 -9.08 -1.59
C LEU A 113 9.35 -10.04 -1.62
N ASP A 114 9.14 -10.82 -0.56
CA ASP A 114 7.99 -11.72 -0.41
C ASP A 114 6.65 -10.96 -0.49
N ALA A 115 6.53 -9.86 0.27
CA ALA A 115 5.35 -9.01 0.24
C ALA A 115 5.07 -8.41 -1.15
N LEU A 116 6.10 -8.18 -1.96
CA LEU A 116 6.00 -7.60 -3.28
C LEU A 116 5.82 -8.64 -4.40
N ASP A 117 6.23 -9.89 -4.19
CA ASP A 117 6.22 -10.96 -5.20
C ASP A 117 4.79 -11.23 -5.71
N THR A 118 3.79 -11.08 -4.83
CA THR A 118 2.37 -11.19 -5.16
C THR A 118 1.92 -10.23 -6.28
N TYR A 119 2.62 -9.11 -6.47
CA TYR A 119 2.30 -8.09 -7.46
C TYR A 119 3.13 -8.20 -8.74
N LYS A 120 4.19 -9.02 -8.73
CA LYS A 120 5.10 -9.20 -9.87
C LYS A 120 4.44 -10.11 -10.91
N GLY A 121 4.32 -9.64 -12.15
CA GLY A 121 3.82 -10.45 -13.26
C GLY A 121 2.29 -10.61 -13.34
N ARG A 122 1.50 -9.90 -12.52
CA ARG A 122 0.04 -9.82 -12.72
C ARG A 122 -0.28 -8.79 -13.80
N PRO A 123 -0.98 -9.15 -14.87
CA PRO A 123 -1.49 -8.16 -15.80
C PRO A 123 -2.72 -7.43 -15.24
N THR A 124 -2.80 -6.12 -15.44
CA THR A 124 -3.88 -5.23 -14.98
C THR A 124 -5.15 -5.26 -15.85
N TYR A 125 -5.23 -6.15 -16.85
CA TYR A 125 -6.30 -6.14 -17.84
C TYR A 125 -7.49 -7.07 -17.54
N PHE A 126 -7.49 -7.84 -16.44
CA PHE A 126 -8.53 -8.85 -16.13
C PHE A 126 -9.29 -8.65 -14.80
N ALA A 127 -9.48 -7.43 -14.30
CA ALA A 127 -10.17 -7.19 -13.03
C ALA A 127 -11.27 -6.11 -13.07
#